data_AF-A0A6C0JR13-F1
#
_entry.id   AF-A0A6C0JR13-F1
#
_cell.length_a   1.000
_cell.length_b   1.000
_cell.length_c   1.000
_cell.angle_alpha   90.00
_cell.angle_beta   90.00
_cell.angle_gamma   90.00
#
_symmetry.space_group_name_H-M   'P 1'
#
loop_
_entity.id
_entity.type
_entity.pdbx_description
1 polymer ?
#
loop_
_entity_poly.entity_id
_entity_poly.type
_entity_poly.pdbx_seq_one_letter_code
_entity_poly.pdbx_strand_id
1 'polypeptide(L)'
;MVSDTEPLGKTQKVCSRCGETKSLDRIVKNRNVCKDCCNTRKKEKYKALVIDNETNQTCTICAKSKPQTSFIKRRTVCKDCNNEKRKERYNSNEEHRKKVIKQASEFKHTKVIERRNKKMEEIGEGNKKCSVCSKIKSKDRFRHNRLRCKDCERDDPIEKFKRNVRSRIHTALKQNKEMHTVKYLGCTSSEYLQWILTYDVNYNLDNHGKVWHIDHVIPLSRFNLEDKEEQMIAFNWRNTMPLSAKENLSKNAKIVKPQIEQHLKYLKDYHEEKNIELPQKFIDLFAKHLDAGIPLEPSLPLQLGNILEEHG
;
A
#
# COMPACT_ATOMS: atom_id res chain seq x y z
N MET A 1 -78.55 -18.93 34.69
CA MET A 1 -77.63 -19.53 33.71
C MET A 1 -76.24 -19.00 34.02
N VAL A 2 -75.41 -19.81 34.67
CA VAL A 2 -74.02 -19.46 34.98
C VAL A 2 -73.20 -19.86 33.77
N SER A 3 -72.64 -18.89 33.06
CA SER A 3 -71.74 -19.12 31.93
C SER A 3 -70.30 -19.04 32.43
N ASP A 4 -69.64 -20.19 32.47
CA ASP A 4 -68.22 -20.33 32.78
C ASP A 4 -67.37 -19.52 31.80
N THR A 5 -66.49 -18.67 32.35
CA THR A 5 -65.43 -17.99 31.58
C THR A 5 -64.16 -18.82 31.70
N GLU A 6 -63.80 -19.55 30.64
CA GLU A 6 -62.50 -20.22 30.54
C GLU A 6 -61.36 -19.18 30.56
N PRO A 7 -60.29 -19.39 31.34
CA PRO A 7 -59.16 -18.45 31.39
C PRO A 7 -58.30 -18.57 30.13
N LEU A 8 -58.11 -17.45 29.43
CA LEU A 8 -57.15 -17.25 28.33
C LEU A 8 -55.79 -17.90 28.67
N GLY A 9 -55.45 -18.97 27.94
CA GLY A 9 -54.23 -19.74 28.14
C GLY A 9 -52.97 -18.87 28.04
N LYS A 10 -52.08 -18.99 29.04
CA LYS A 10 -50.80 -18.25 29.14
C LYS A 10 -49.97 -18.36 27.85
N THR A 11 -49.90 -17.29 27.06
CA THR A 11 -49.16 -17.21 25.78
C THR A 11 -47.64 -17.12 25.93
N GLN A 12 -47.17 -16.92 27.17
CA GLN A 12 -45.77 -16.76 27.52
C GLN A 12 -45.41 -17.55 28.78
N LYS A 13 -44.15 -17.93 28.90
CA LYS A 13 -43.64 -18.71 30.02
C LYS A 13 -42.18 -18.36 30.30
N VAL A 14 -41.82 -18.35 31.57
CA VAL A 14 -40.46 -18.01 32.03
C VAL A 14 -39.53 -19.21 31.85
N CYS A 15 -38.35 -18.95 31.30
CA CYS A 15 -37.31 -19.96 31.16
C CYS A 15 -36.60 -20.18 32.51
N SER A 16 -36.59 -21.42 33.00
CA SER A 16 -35.92 -21.79 34.25
C SER A 16 -34.38 -21.75 34.20
N ARG A 17 -33.78 -21.39 33.05
CA ARG A 17 -32.32 -21.34 32.85
C ARG A 17 -31.79 -19.92 32.71
N CYS A 18 -32.45 -19.08 31.91
CA CYS A 18 -32.03 -17.69 31.71
C CYS A 18 -32.92 -16.69 32.46
N GLY A 19 -34.01 -17.12 33.09
CA GLY A 19 -34.94 -16.25 33.82
C GLY A 19 -35.83 -15.36 32.93
N GLU A 20 -35.58 -15.33 31.62
CA GLU A 20 -36.32 -14.49 30.68
C GLU A 20 -37.72 -15.05 30.37
N THR A 21 -38.71 -14.16 30.28
CA THR A 21 -40.05 -14.47 29.76
C THR A 21 -39.96 -14.68 28.25
N LYS A 22 -40.38 -15.86 27.80
CA LYS A 22 -40.37 -16.23 26.38
C LYS A 22 -41.77 -16.61 25.94
N SER A 23 -42.06 -16.39 24.67
CA SER A 23 -43.26 -16.93 24.03
C SER A 23 -43.25 -18.46 24.05
N LEU A 24 -44.43 -19.09 24.10
CA LEU A 24 -44.54 -20.55 24.20
C LEU A 24 -43.84 -21.29 23.04
N ASP A 25 -43.81 -20.72 21.84
CA ASP A 25 -43.09 -21.28 20.68
C ASP A 25 -41.56 -21.32 20.90
N ARG A 26 -41.04 -20.48 21.80
CA ARG A 26 -39.61 -20.44 22.17
C ARG A 26 -39.30 -21.30 23.38
N ILE A 27 -40.29 -21.91 24.00
CA ILE A 27 -40.13 -22.92 25.06
C ILE A 27 -40.09 -24.32 24.45
N VAL A 28 -39.27 -25.19 25.01
CA VAL A 28 -39.23 -26.60 24.60
C VAL A 28 -40.53 -27.28 25.06
N LYS A 29 -41.20 -27.99 24.15
CA LYS A 29 -42.46 -28.71 24.44
C LYS A 29 -42.29 -29.57 25.72
N ASN A 30 -43.26 -29.46 26.62
CA ASN A 30 -43.31 -30.17 27.91
C ASN A 30 -42.11 -29.89 28.84
N ARG A 31 -41.42 -28.75 28.70
CA ARG A 31 -40.34 -28.31 29.59
C ARG A 31 -40.50 -26.83 29.95
N ASN A 32 -39.77 -26.39 30.97
CA ASN A 32 -39.72 -24.98 31.40
C ASN A 32 -38.45 -24.26 30.91
N VAL A 33 -37.77 -24.80 29.90
CA VAL A 33 -36.50 -24.27 29.40
C VAL A 33 -36.70 -23.77 27.97
N CYS A 34 -36.16 -22.59 27.65
CA CYS A 34 -36.21 -22.05 26.29
C CYS A 34 -35.34 -22.88 25.32
N LYS A 35 -35.69 -22.82 24.04
CA LYS A 35 -34.98 -23.52 22.96
C LYS A 35 -33.51 -23.09 22.91
N ASP A 36 -33.20 -21.83 23.20
CA ASP A 36 -31.84 -21.29 23.16
C ASP A 36 -30.96 -21.90 24.25
N CYS A 37 -31.37 -21.85 25.52
CA CYS A 37 -30.66 -22.48 26.62
C CYS A 37 -30.50 -24.00 26.43
N CYS A 38 -31.53 -24.66 25.89
CA CYS A 38 -31.46 -26.08 25.55
C CYS A 38 -30.41 -26.35 24.45
N ASN A 39 -30.36 -25.51 23.42
CA ASN A 39 -29.41 -25.61 22.31
C ASN A 39 -27.97 -25.31 22.76
N THR A 40 -27.76 -24.30 23.61
CA THR A 40 -26.46 -23.97 24.19
C THR A 40 -25.89 -25.16 24.96
N ARG A 41 -26.69 -25.74 25.88
CA ARG A 41 -26.28 -26.93 26.64
C ARG A 41 -25.95 -28.12 25.74
N LYS A 42 -26.73 -28.34 24.68
CA LYS A 42 -26.44 -29.40 23.69
C LYS A 42 -25.11 -29.15 22.97
N LYS A 43 -24.82 -27.90 22.57
CA LYS A 43 -23.55 -27.51 21.93
C LYS A 43 -22.36 -27.71 22.87
N GLU A 44 -22.48 -27.31 24.13
CA GLU A 44 -21.45 -27.52 25.15
C GLU A 44 -21.13 -29.01 25.32
N LYS A 45 -22.18 -29.84 25.52
CA LYS A 45 -22.02 -31.30 25.61
C LYS A 45 -21.36 -31.91 24.38
N TYR A 46 -21.61 -31.36 23.18
CA TYR A 46 -20.99 -31.84 21.94
C TYR A 46 -19.53 -31.40 21.78
N LYS A 47 -19.19 -30.20 22.25
CA LYS A 47 -17.81 -29.69 22.29
C LYS A 47 -16.96 -30.48 23.28
N ALA A 48 -17.50 -30.79 24.46
CA ALA A 48 -16.84 -31.54 25.51
C ALA A 48 -16.54 -33.03 25.16
N LEU A 49 -17.07 -33.54 24.04
CA LEU A 49 -16.71 -34.88 23.56
C LEU A 49 -15.27 -34.90 23.05
N VAL A 50 -14.42 -35.62 23.78
CA VAL A 50 -13.08 -36.05 23.36
C VAL A 50 -13.24 -37.25 22.43
N ILE A 51 -12.51 -37.25 21.31
CA ILE A 51 -12.43 -38.39 20.40
C ILE A 51 -10.99 -38.86 20.43
N ASP A 52 -10.80 -40.13 20.74
CA ASP A 52 -9.49 -40.78 20.71
C ASP A 52 -9.03 -41.00 19.26
N ASN A 53 -7.73 -40.85 19.01
CA ASN A 53 -7.13 -41.02 17.70
C ASN A 53 -6.56 -42.44 17.50
N GLU A 54 -6.46 -43.22 18.57
CA GLU A 54 -5.94 -44.60 18.56
C GLU A 54 -7.03 -45.63 18.23
N THR A 55 -8.31 -45.26 18.42
CA THR A 55 -9.45 -46.12 18.12
C THR A 55 -9.83 -46.03 16.63
N ASN A 56 -9.82 -47.17 15.96
CA ASN A 56 -10.34 -47.30 14.61
C ASN A 56 -11.84 -47.62 14.62
N GLN A 57 -12.54 -47.07 13.63
CA GLN A 57 -13.96 -47.30 13.40
C GLN A 57 -14.19 -47.64 11.93
N THR A 58 -15.11 -48.58 11.66
CA THR A 58 -15.48 -48.96 10.29
C THR A 58 -16.62 -48.11 9.77
N CYS A 59 -16.48 -47.59 8.55
CA CYS A 59 -17.53 -46.80 7.92
C CYS A 59 -18.65 -47.64 7.33
N THR A 60 -19.90 -47.31 7.66
CA THR A 60 -21.08 -48.02 7.11
C THR A 60 -21.34 -47.80 5.62
N ILE A 61 -20.69 -46.81 4.99
CA ILE A 61 -20.89 -46.50 3.56
C ILE A 61 -19.78 -47.11 2.71
N CYS A 62 -18.52 -46.87 3.07
CA CYS A 62 -17.38 -47.36 2.27
C CYS A 62 -16.71 -48.61 2.84
N ALA A 63 -17.19 -49.15 3.96
CA ALA A 63 -16.65 -50.32 4.67
C ALA A 63 -15.16 -50.21 5.11
N LYS A 64 -14.51 -49.05 4.92
CA LYS A 64 -13.11 -48.85 5.30
C LYS A 64 -12.98 -48.59 6.80
N SER A 65 -12.00 -49.23 7.43
CA SER A 65 -11.53 -48.92 8.78
C SER A 65 -10.68 -47.65 8.76
N LYS A 66 -11.04 -46.64 9.56
CA LYS A 66 -10.32 -45.37 9.67
C LYS A 66 -10.27 -44.92 11.14
N PRO A 67 -9.36 -44.01 11.53
CA PRO A 67 -9.35 -43.44 12.87
C PRO A 67 -10.66 -42.73 13.19
N GLN A 68 -11.12 -42.81 14.44
CA GLN A 68 -12.40 -42.22 14.88
C GLN A 68 -12.48 -40.69 14.63
N THR A 69 -11.34 -40.00 14.57
CA THR A 69 -11.24 -38.58 14.18
C THR A 69 -11.67 -38.28 12.74
N SER A 70 -11.63 -39.29 11.86
CA SER A 70 -12.10 -39.21 10.47
C SER A 70 -13.62 -39.36 10.33
N PHE A 71 -14.33 -39.60 11.44
CA PHE A 71 -15.78 -39.74 11.48
C PHE A 71 -16.47 -38.46 11.98
N ILE A 72 -17.76 -38.35 11.66
CA ILE A 72 -18.60 -37.31 12.25
C ILE A 72 -18.88 -37.72 13.69
N LYS A 73 -18.74 -36.79 14.66
CA LYS A 73 -18.99 -37.07 16.08
C LYS A 73 -20.34 -37.79 16.25
N ARG A 74 -20.31 -38.93 16.97
CA ARG A 74 -21.47 -39.80 17.24
C ARG A 74 -22.10 -40.46 16.00
N ARG A 75 -21.36 -40.62 14.91
CA ARG A 75 -21.84 -41.33 13.71
C ARG A 75 -20.81 -42.36 13.23
N THR A 76 -21.31 -43.38 12.55
CA THR A 76 -20.53 -44.45 11.90
C THR A 76 -20.21 -44.15 10.44
N VAL A 77 -20.50 -42.93 9.97
CA VAL A 77 -20.21 -42.47 8.62
C VAL A 77 -18.97 -41.59 8.64
N CYS A 78 -17.98 -41.90 7.81
CA CYS A 78 -16.77 -41.10 7.69
C CYS A 78 -17.07 -39.74 7.03
N LYS A 79 -16.24 -38.73 7.32
CA LYS A 79 -16.38 -37.37 6.80
C LYS A 79 -16.43 -37.35 5.27
N ASP A 80 -15.63 -38.18 4.62
CA ASP A 80 -15.55 -38.26 3.15
C ASP A 80 -16.87 -38.70 2.54
N CYS A 81 -17.43 -39.82 3.01
CA CYS A 81 -18.70 -40.35 2.50
C CYS A 81 -19.86 -39.36 2.76
N ASN A 82 -19.84 -38.66 3.90
CA ASN A 82 -20.83 -37.62 4.16
C ASN A 82 -20.65 -36.39 3.26
N ASN A 83 -19.41 -36.00 2.95
CA ASN A 83 -19.12 -34.90 2.04
C ASN A 83 -19.56 -35.26 0.61
N GLU A 84 -19.32 -36.50 0.17
CA GLU A 84 -19.74 -36.97 -1.14
C GLU A 84 -21.26 -36.95 -1.27
N LYS A 85 -21.98 -37.50 -0.29
CA LYS A 85 -23.44 -37.43 -0.23
C LYS A 85 -23.97 -35.99 -0.23
N ARG A 86 -23.25 -35.04 0.37
CA ARG A 86 -23.61 -33.61 0.32
C ARG A 86 -23.41 -33.01 -1.07
N LYS A 87 -22.33 -33.37 -1.77
CA LYS A 87 -22.08 -32.95 -3.16
C LYS A 87 -23.14 -33.51 -4.09
N GLU A 88 -23.43 -34.80 -3.99
CA GLU A 88 -24.48 -35.46 -4.76
C GLU A 88 -25.81 -34.75 -4.56
N ARG A 89 -26.22 -34.49 -3.30
CA ARG A 89 -27.46 -33.75 -3.01
C ARG A 89 -27.47 -32.34 -3.59
N TYR A 90 -26.33 -31.65 -3.57
CA TYR A 90 -26.22 -30.32 -4.15
C TYR A 90 -26.34 -30.35 -5.69
N ASN A 91 -25.82 -31.40 -6.33
CA ASN A 91 -25.85 -31.57 -7.77
C ASN A 91 -27.21 -32.06 -8.28
N SER A 92 -27.83 -33.01 -7.57
CA SER A 92 -29.07 -33.68 -8.00
C SER A 92 -30.35 -32.95 -7.59
N ASN A 93 -30.33 -32.17 -6.50
CA ASN A 93 -31.51 -31.48 -6.01
C ASN A 93 -31.39 -29.95 -6.20
N GLU A 94 -32.05 -29.46 -7.24
CA GLU A 94 -32.02 -28.05 -7.62
C GLU A 94 -32.60 -27.11 -6.55
N GLU A 95 -33.69 -27.49 -5.90
CA GLU A 95 -34.32 -26.70 -4.85
C GLU A 95 -33.38 -26.53 -3.65
N HIS A 96 -32.72 -27.63 -3.25
CA HIS A 96 -31.70 -27.61 -2.20
C HIS A 96 -30.52 -26.70 -2.59
N ARG A 97 -30.05 -26.79 -3.84
CA ARG A 97 -28.97 -25.95 -4.36
C ARG A 97 -29.32 -24.47 -4.29
N LYS A 98 -30.49 -24.08 -4.80
CA LYS A 98 -31.00 -22.69 -4.75
C LYS A 98 -31.07 -22.19 -3.30
N LYS A 99 -31.59 -23.01 -2.38
CA LYS A 99 -31.68 -22.67 -0.95
C LYS A 99 -30.30 -22.41 -0.32
N VAL A 100 -29.33 -23.28 -0.56
CA VAL A 100 -27.97 -23.13 0.00
C VAL A 100 -27.27 -21.90 -0.58
N ILE A 101 -27.41 -21.63 -1.88
CA ILE A 101 -26.88 -20.42 -2.52
C ILE A 101 -27.49 -19.17 -1.88
N LYS A 102 -28.82 -19.12 -1.75
CA LYS A 102 -29.54 -18.00 -1.12
C LYS A 102 -29.01 -17.74 0.29
N GLN A 103 -28.94 -18.77 1.12
CA GLN A 103 -28.43 -18.67 2.49
C GLN A 103 -26.98 -18.15 2.55
N ALA A 104 -26.11 -18.61 1.65
CA ALA A 104 -24.72 -18.16 1.60
C ALA A 104 -24.63 -16.69 1.18
N SER A 105 -25.43 -16.26 0.20
CA SER A 105 -25.50 -14.88 -0.26
C SER A 105 -26.05 -13.94 0.81
N GLU A 106 -27.14 -14.32 1.47
CA GLU A 106 -27.73 -13.59 2.60
C GLU A 106 -26.71 -13.43 3.73
N PHE A 107 -26.03 -14.51 4.13
CA PHE A 107 -25.00 -14.45 5.15
C PHE A 107 -23.87 -13.47 4.79
N LYS A 108 -23.36 -13.53 3.56
CA LYS A 108 -22.32 -12.60 3.08
C LYS A 108 -22.82 -11.15 3.13
N HIS A 109 -24.04 -10.90 2.69
CA HIS A 109 -24.65 -9.58 2.71
C HIS A 109 -24.82 -9.04 4.14
N THR A 110 -25.36 -9.85 5.05
CA THR A 110 -25.47 -9.51 6.48
C THR A 110 -24.11 -9.17 7.08
N LYS A 111 -23.06 -9.95 6.77
CA LYS A 111 -21.70 -9.64 7.25
C LYS A 111 -21.12 -8.35 6.70
N VAL A 112 -21.47 -7.96 5.46
CA VAL A 112 -21.08 -6.67 4.91
C VAL A 112 -21.80 -5.52 5.64
N ILE A 113 -23.10 -5.66 5.91
CA ILE A 113 -23.87 -4.67 6.66
C ILE A 113 -23.33 -4.53 8.09
N GLU A 114 -23.12 -5.64 8.81
CA GLU A 114 -22.56 -5.63 10.17
C GLU A 114 -21.23 -4.86 10.22
N ARG A 115 -20.31 -5.10 9.27
CA ARG A 115 -19.02 -4.39 9.18
C ARG A 115 -19.19 -2.91 8.88
N ARG A 116 -20.16 -2.55 8.03
CA ARG A 116 -20.47 -1.14 7.71
C ARG A 116 -21.03 -0.43 8.94
N ASN A 117 -21.98 -1.03 9.64
CA ASN A 117 -22.58 -0.45 10.84
C ASN A 117 -21.53 -0.25 11.94
N LYS A 118 -20.72 -1.27 12.22
CA LYS A 118 -19.62 -1.15 13.18
C LYS A 118 -18.64 -0.02 12.81
N LYS A 119 -18.30 0.11 11.52
CA LYS A 119 -17.45 1.21 11.05
C LYS A 119 -18.11 2.59 11.20
N MET A 120 -19.42 2.68 10.99
CA MET A 120 -20.20 3.91 11.20
C MET A 120 -20.26 4.29 12.69
N GLU A 121 -20.43 3.31 13.58
CA GLU A 121 -20.37 3.53 15.05
C GLU A 121 -18.98 4.02 15.50
N GLU A 122 -17.90 3.47 14.93
CA GLU A 122 -16.52 3.83 15.30
C GLU A 122 -16.04 5.17 14.73
N ILE A 123 -16.41 5.51 13.49
CA ILE A 123 -15.82 6.63 12.74
C ILE A 123 -16.81 7.79 12.55
N GLY A 124 -18.11 7.50 12.56
CA GLY A 124 -19.17 8.45 12.23
C GLY A 124 -19.36 8.65 10.72
N GLU A 125 -20.50 9.22 10.35
CA GLU A 125 -20.83 9.58 8.97
C GLU A 125 -19.90 10.68 8.44
N GLY A 126 -19.63 10.70 7.14
CA GLY A 126 -18.81 11.76 6.53
C GLY A 126 -17.31 11.71 6.91
N ASN A 127 -16.89 10.78 7.75
CA ASN A 127 -15.53 10.71 8.27
C ASN A 127 -14.73 9.52 7.75
N LYS A 128 -13.41 9.60 7.87
CA LYS A 128 -12.44 8.55 7.58
C LYS A 128 -11.33 8.55 8.63
N LYS A 129 -10.89 7.36 9.02
CA LYS A 129 -9.68 7.18 9.83
C LYS A 129 -8.44 7.16 8.94
N CYS A 130 -7.48 8.03 9.23
CA CYS A 130 -6.22 8.07 8.48
C CYS A 130 -5.37 6.83 8.75
N SER A 131 -4.83 6.20 7.71
CA SER A 131 -3.98 5.01 7.85
C SER A 131 -2.63 5.29 8.51
N VAL A 132 -2.15 6.54 8.47
CA VAL A 132 -0.83 6.93 9.00
C VAL A 132 -0.95 7.47 10.41
N CYS A 133 -1.73 8.55 10.61
CA CYS A 133 -1.84 9.17 11.94
C CYS A 133 -2.97 8.60 12.81
N SER A 134 -3.76 7.64 12.30
CA SER A 134 -4.90 7.01 13.00
C SER A 134 -6.00 7.98 13.48
N LYS A 135 -5.92 9.28 13.18
CA LYS A 135 -6.93 10.28 13.51
C LYS A 135 -8.15 10.15 12.60
N ILE A 136 -9.33 10.31 13.18
CA ILE A 136 -10.59 10.46 12.45
C ILE A 136 -10.67 11.90 11.94
N LYS A 137 -10.91 12.07 10.65
CA LYS A 137 -11.04 13.37 9.99
C LYS A 137 -12.20 13.32 8.98
N SER A 138 -12.75 14.47 8.62
CA SER A 138 -13.71 14.58 7.50
C SER A 138 -13.11 13.98 6.22
N LYS A 139 -13.96 13.34 5.40
CA LYS A 139 -13.62 12.82 4.07
C LYS A 139 -12.95 13.86 3.17
N ASP A 140 -13.22 15.16 3.35
CA ASP A 140 -12.63 16.24 2.56
C ASP A 140 -11.14 16.45 2.83
N ARG A 141 -10.67 15.96 4.00
CA ARG A 141 -9.25 15.92 4.34
C ARG A 141 -8.51 14.76 3.67
N PHE A 142 -9.16 13.99 2.81
CA PHE A 142 -8.57 12.89 2.04
C PHE A 142 -8.71 13.14 0.55
N ARG A 143 -7.79 12.62 -0.24
CA ARG A 143 -7.96 12.55 -1.70
C ARG A 143 -8.90 11.39 -2.05
N HIS A 144 -9.48 11.43 -3.25
CA HIS A 144 -10.36 10.37 -3.74
C HIS A 144 -9.65 9.01 -3.67
N ASN A 145 -10.34 7.99 -3.15
CA ASN A 145 -9.82 6.63 -2.94
C ASN A 145 -8.51 6.51 -2.14
N ARG A 146 -8.16 7.51 -1.32
CA ARG A 146 -7.01 7.43 -0.40
C ARG A 146 -7.44 7.24 1.06
N LEU A 147 -6.61 6.51 1.81
CA LEU A 147 -6.72 6.32 3.26
C LEU A 147 -5.74 7.19 4.06
N ARG A 148 -4.75 7.79 3.39
CA ARG A 148 -3.85 8.77 3.98
C ARG A 148 -4.48 10.16 3.86
N CYS A 149 -4.51 10.92 4.95
CA CYS A 149 -5.04 12.29 4.91
C CYS A 149 -4.06 13.23 4.21
N LYS A 150 -4.56 14.33 3.64
CA LYS A 150 -3.80 15.36 2.91
C LYS A 150 -2.61 15.90 3.70
N ASP A 151 -2.75 16.05 5.03
CA ASP A 151 -1.66 16.50 5.91
C ASP A 151 -0.54 15.47 5.97
N CYS A 152 -0.87 14.21 6.25
CA CYS A 152 0.11 13.14 6.27
C CYS A 152 0.76 12.93 4.89
N GLU A 153 0.02 13.09 3.79
CA GLU A 153 0.60 13.07 2.43
C GLU A 153 1.55 14.24 2.21
N ARG A 154 1.21 15.44 2.72
CA ARG A 154 2.06 16.63 2.64
C ARG A 154 3.30 16.50 3.52
N ASP A 155 3.21 15.84 4.65
CA ASP A 155 4.31 15.71 5.59
C ASP A 155 5.16 14.46 5.31
N ASP A 156 4.78 13.66 4.31
CA ASP A 156 5.61 12.56 3.81
C ASP A 156 6.99 13.08 3.37
N PRO A 157 8.10 12.62 3.99
CA PRO A 157 9.42 13.16 3.67
C PRO A 157 9.80 12.97 2.19
N ILE A 158 9.45 11.83 1.61
CA ILE A 158 9.74 11.50 0.20
C ILE A 158 8.91 12.38 -0.74
N GLU A 159 7.60 12.48 -0.54
CA GLU A 159 6.76 13.33 -1.39
C GLU A 159 7.01 14.83 -1.17
N LYS A 160 7.46 15.23 0.02
CA LYS A 160 7.96 16.59 0.29
C LYS A 160 9.24 16.87 -0.50
N PHE A 161 10.22 15.97 -0.47
CA PHE A 161 11.45 16.10 -1.27
C PHE A 161 11.13 16.20 -2.76
N LYS A 162 10.33 15.27 -3.31
CA LYS A 162 9.92 15.29 -4.72
C LYS A 162 9.23 16.62 -5.08
N ARG A 163 8.31 17.12 -4.25
CA ARG A 163 7.65 18.40 -4.50
C ARG A 163 8.62 19.58 -4.48
N ASN A 164 9.58 19.59 -3.56
CA ASN A 164 10.59 20.65 -3.50
C ASN A 164 11.45 20.67 -4.78
N VAL A 165 11.90 19.51 -5.25
CA VAL A 165 12.68 19.39 -6.50
C VAL A 165 11.86 19.87 -7.71
N ARG A 166 10.61 19.39 -7.83
CA ARG A 166 9.70 19.84 -8.90
C ARG A 166 9.44 21.34 -8.86
N SER A 167 9.21 21.88 -7.66
CA SER A 167 8.97 23.31 -7.43
C SER A 167 10.18 24.14 -7.86
N ARG A 168 11.41 23.74 -7.48
CA ARG A 168 12.63 24.45 -7.88
C ARG A 168 12.81 24.52 -9.39
N ILE A 169 12.64 23.39 -10.09
CA ILE A 169 12.72 23.36 -11.56
C ILE A 169 11.61 24.21 -12.19
N HIS A 170 10.39 24.13 -11.66
CA HIS A 170 9.28 24.95 -12.15
C HIS A 170 9.49 26.45 -11.91
N THR A 171 10.01 26.86 -10.76
CA THR A 171 10.30 28.27 -10.47
C THR A 171 11.41 28.81 -11.36
N ALA A 172 12.41 27.99 -11.67
CA ALA A 172 13.52 28.38 -12.53
C ALA A 172 13.10 28.50 -14.01
N LEU A 173 12.32 27.54 -14.51
CA LEU A 173 11.91 27.49 -15.92
C LEU A 173 10.59 28.22 -16.22
N LYS A 174 9.71 28.39 -15.22
CA LYS A 174 8.38 28.99 -15.35
C LYS A 174 7.59 28.40 -16.53
N GLN A 175 7.28 29.23 -17.53
CA GLN A 175 6.55 28.83 -18.73
C GLN A 175 7.40 27.99 -19.71
N ASN A 176 8.73 28.04 -19.61
CA ASN A 176 9.65 27.26 -20.46
C ASN A 176 9.75 25.79 -20.01
N LYS A 177 9.01 25.39 -18.96
CA LYS A 177 9.02 24.01 -18.47
C LYS A 177 8.07 23.14 -19.29
N GLU A 178 8.59 22.55 -20.35
CA GLU A 178 7.81 21.68 -21.25
C GLU A 178 7.73 20.22 -20.77
N MET A 179 8.76 19.72 -20.09
CA MET A 179 8.90 18.28 -19.81
C MET A 179 8.58 17.90 -18.37
N HIS A 180 8.37 16.61 -18.10
CA HIS A 180 8.28 16.12 -16.72
C HIS A 180 9.65 16.22 -16.02
N THR A 181 9.64 16.50 -14.72
CA THR A 181 10.83 16.70 -13.89
C THR A 181 11.85 15.56 -13.99
N VAL A 182 11.37 14.32 -14.10
CA VAL A 182 12.23 13.12 -14.27
C VAL A 182 13.13 13.25 -15.51
N LYS A 183 12.64 13.86 -16.59
CA LYS A 183 13.41 14.07 -17.80
C LYS A 183 14.57 15.05 -17.56
N TYR A 184 14.30 16.20 -16.95
CA TYR A 184 15.34 17.18 -16.57
C TYR A 184 16.39 16.61 -15.63
N LEU A 185 15.97 15.83 -14.63
CA LEU A 185 16.91 15.19 -13.69
C LEU A 185 17.80 14.17 -14.41
N GLY A 186 17.30 13.49 -15.45
CA GLY A 186 18.02 12.41 -16.13
C GLY A 186 18.07 11.10 -15.35
N CYS A 187 17.20 10.95 -14.34
CA CYS A 187 16.98 9.73 -13.56
C CYS A 187 15.61 9.76 -12.87
N THR A 188 15.17 8.62 -12.34
CA THR A 188 13.95 8.53 -11.54
C THR A 188 14.09 9.29 -10.23
N SER A 189 12.97 9.68 -9.61
CA SER A 189 13.02 10.34 -8.30
C SER A 189 13.61 9.46 -7.18
N SER A 190 13.61 8.13 -7.35
CA SER A 190 14.20 7.21 -6.38
C SER A 190 15.73 7.19 -6.50
N GLU A 191 16.25 7.08 -7.73
CA GLU A 191 17.69 7.15 -8.01
C GLU A 191 18.25 8.52 -7.63
N TYR A 192 17.51 9.60 -7.91
CA TYR A 192 17.91 10.94 -7.51
C TYR A 192 18.06 11.08 -6.00
N LEU A 193 17.10 10.52 -5.25
CA LEU A 193 17.14 10.52 -3.80
C LEU A 193 18.32 9.69 -3.28
N GLN A 194 18.57 8.53 -3.88
CA GLN A 194 19.71 7.69 -3.53
C GLN A 194 21.03 8.44 -3.70
N TRP A 195 21.25 9.03 -4.88
CA TRP A 195 22.43 9.85 -5.18
C TRP A 195 22.63 10.99 -4.17
N ILE A 196 21.59 11.79 -3.92
CA ILE A 196 21.71 12.95 -3.03
C ILE A 196 22.03 12.54 -1.58
N LEU A 197 21.69 11.32 -1.17
CA LEU A 197 21.93 10.84 0.20
C LEU A 197 23.26 10.06 0.33
N THR A 198 24.04 9.85 -0.73
CA THR A 198 25.30 9.08 -0.63
C THR A 198 26.49 9.90 -0.08
N TYR A 199 26.41 11.22 -0.09
CA TYR A 199 27.55 12.10 0.23
C TYR A 199 27.90 12.17 1.72
N ASP A 200 26.89 12.24 2.58
CA ASP A 200 27.08 12.43 4.02
C ASP A 200 26.01 11.67 4.79
N VAL A 201 26.44 10.80 5.69
CA VAL A 201 25.57 9.99 6.55
C VAL A 201 24.69 10.83 7.47
N ASN A 202 25.07 12.08 7.73
CA ASN A 202 24.29 13.01 8.53
C ASN A 202 23.16 13.68 7.74
N TYR A 203 23.12 13.55 6.42
CA TYR A 203 22.07 14.12 5.58
C TYR A 203 20.95 13.10 5.36
N ASN A 204 19.73 13.51 5.72
CA ASN A 204 18.53 12.70 5.55
C ASN A 204 17.33 13.56 5.17
N LEU A 205 16.21 12.91 4.86
CA LEU A 205 15.01 13.60 4.41
C LEU A 205 14.36 14.48 5.49
N ASP A 206 14.54 14.14 6.77
CA ASP A 206 13.94 14.86 7.89
C ASP A 206 14.64 16.19 8.17
N ASN A 207 15.96 16.24 7.94
CA ASN A 207 16.77 17.44 8.12
C ASN A 207 17.02 18.24 6.81
N HIS A 208 16.53 17.76 5.66
CA HIS A 208 16.54 18.49 4.40
C HIS A 208 15.82 19.84 4.50
N GLY A 209 16.48 20.90 4.03
CA GLY A 209 16.00 22.28 4.12
C GLY A 209 16.45 23.01 5.39
N LYS A 210 16.76 22.28 6.46
CA LYS A 210 17.25 22.83 7.73
C LYS A 210 18.77 22.72 7.86
N VAL A 211 19.31 21.51 7.68
CA VAL A 211 20.74 21.21 7.84
C VAL A 211 21.47 21.31 6.50
N TRP A 212 20.85 20.81 5.43
CA TRP A 212 21.45 20.78 4.09
C TRP A 212 20.41 21.10 3.02
N HIS A 213 20.89 21.65 1.90
CA HIS A 213 20.13 21.99 0.70
C HIS A 213 20.69 21.25 -0.50
N ILE A 214 19.88 21.11 -1.56
CA ILE A 214 20.37 20.71 -2.87
C ILE A 214 21.05 21.93 -3.51
N ASP A 215 22.32 21.79 -3.86
CA ASP A 215 23.11 22.76 -4.60
C ASP A 215 23.28 22.33 -6.05
N HIS A 216 23.47 23.31 -6.94
CA HIS A 216 23.95 23.06 -8.29
C HIS A 216 25.44 23.37 -8.34
N VAL A 217 26.25 22.35 -8.64
CA VAL A 217 27.72 22.44 -8.62
C VAL A 217 28.18 23.56 -9.55
N ILE A 218 27.70 23.52 -10.79
CA ILE A 218 27.69 24.69 -11.68
C ILE A 218 26.37 25.44 -11.47
N PRO A 219 26.39 26.70 -11.01
CA PRO A 219 25.17 27.46 -10.73
C PRO A 219 24.28 27.65 -11.96
N LEU A 220 22.95 27.63 -11.76
CA LEU A 220 21.96 27.83 -12.84
C LEU A 220 22.17 29.13 -13.63
N SER A 221 22.71 30.18 -13.00
CA SER A 221 23.01 31.46 -13.66
C SER A 221 24.12 31.40 -14.71
N ARG A 222 24.82 30.25 -14.83
CA ARG A 222 25.84 30.01 -15.86
C ARG A 222 25.29 29.33 -17.10
N PHE A 223 24.00 28.99 -17.10
CA PHE A 223 23.32 28.34 -18.21
C PHE A 223 22.30 29.30 -18.84
N ASN A 224 22.17 29.21 -20.15
CA ASN A 224 21.07 29.78 -20.90
C ASN A 224 19.83 28.89 -20.76
N LEU A 225 18.92 29.26 -19.86
CA LEU A 225 17.68 28.50 -19.62
C LEU A 225 16.63 28.65 -20.73
N GLU A 226 16.90 29.40 -21.79
CA GLU A 226 16.07 29.40 -23.01
C GLU A 226 16.43 28.23 -23.93
N ASP A 227 17.67 27.73 -23.85
CA ASP A 227 18.11 26.56 -24.60
C ASP A 227 17.74 25.27 -23.88
N LYS A 228 16.99 24.40 -24.57
CA LYS A 228 16.51 23.11 -24.06
C LYS A 228 17.65 22.16 -23.71
N GLU A 229 18.75 22.17 -24.46
CA GLU A 229 19.88 21.29 -24.17
C GLU A 229 20.61 21.74 -22.90
N GLU A 230 20.85 23.04 -22.75
CA GLU A 230 21.41 23.61 -21.53
C GLU A 230 20.50 23.39 -20.31
N GLN A 231 19.17 23.49 -20.45
CA GLN A 231 18.24 23.14 -19.37
C GLN A 231 18.46 21.69 -18.88
N MET A 232 18.63 20.75 -19.82
CA MET A 232 18.80 19.33 -19.50
C MET A 232 20.13 19.03 -18.80
N ILE A 233 21.16 19.83 -19.07
CA ILE A 233 22.46 19.74 -18.39
C ILE A 233 22.38 20.41 -17.02
N ALA A 234 21.80 21.61 -16.96
CA ALA A 234 21.72 22.44 -15.76
C ALA A 234 21.01 21.73 -14.60
N PHE A 235 19.87 21.10 -14.86
CA PHE A 235 19.05 20.42 -13.84
C PHE A 235 19.36 18.93 -13.66
N ASN A 236 20.35 18.40 -14.38
CA ASN A 236 20.67 16.98 -14.31
C ASN A 236 21.19 16.62 -12.90
N TRP A 237 20.89 15.39 -12.44
CA TRP A 237 21.38 14.91 -11.15
C TRP A 237 22.91 14.97 -11.04
N ARG A 238 23.61 14.79 -12.17
CA ARG A 238 25.07 14.88 -12.24
C ARG A 238 25.62 16.28 -11.96
N ASN A 239 24.84 17.34 -12.13
CA ASN A 239 25.20 18.72 -11.76
C ASN A 239 24.66 19.13 -10.37
N THR A 240 24.15 18.19 -9.59
CA THR A 240 23.58 18.47 -8.26
C THR A 240 24.28 17.68 -7.17
N MET A 241 24.40 18.30 -6.00
CA MET A 241 24.95 17.67 -4.81
C MET A 241 24.26 18.21 -3.55
N PRO A 242 24.25 17.47 -2.43
CA PRO A 242 23.89 18.06 -1.16
C PRO A 242 25.02 18.98 -0.67
N LEU A 243 24.63 20.08 -0.04
CA LEU A 243 25.57 21.01 0.60
C LEU A 243 24.93 21.52 1.89
N SER A 244 25.73 21.85 2.92
CA SER A 244 25.15 22.39 4.15
C SER A 244 24.39 23.68 3.84
N ALA A 245 23.29 23.91 4.57
CA ALA A 245 22.43 25.07 4.32
C ALA A 245 23.22 26.40 4.44
N LYS A 246 24.17 26.45 5.38
CA LYS A 246 25.05 27.61 5.58
C LYS A 246 25.97 27.83 4.38
N GLU A 247 26.68 26.81 3.94
CA GLU A 247 27.62 26.91 2.81
C GLU A 247 26.88 27.24 1.51
N ASN A 248 25.73 26.61 1.26
CA ASN A 248 24.92 26.88 0.07
C ASN A 248 24.48 28.34 0.00
N LEU A 249 24.01 28.90 1.13
CA LEU A 249 23.62 30.31 1.22
C LEU A 249 24.81 31.27 1.06
N SER A 250 26.00 30.89 1.54
CA SER A 250 27.22 31.69 1.35
C SER A 250 27.75 31.61 -0.09
N LYS A 251 27.65 30.45 -0.75
CA LYS A 251 28.13 30.19 -2.11
C LYS A 251 27.41 31.05 -3.15
N ASN A 252 26.08 31.18 -3.06
CA ASN A 252 25.26 31.86 -4.07
C ASN A 252 25.57 31.32 -5.49
N ALA A 253 25.90 32.21 -6.43
CA ALA A 253 26.24 31.89 -7.82
C ALA A 253 27.75 31.76 -8.08
N LYS A 254 28.57 31.63 -7.03
CA LYS A 254 30.02 31.49 -7.16
C LYS A 254 30.39 30.07 -7.59
N ILE A 255 31.44 29.97 -8.39
CA ILE A 255 32.06 28.70 -8.77
C ILE A 255 33.23 28.46 -7.81
N VAL A 256 33.23 27.30 -7.13
CA VAL A 256 34.25 26.92 -6.16
C VAL A 256 35.01 25.72 -6.73
N LYS A 257 36.25 25.93 -7.19
CA LYS A 257 37.04 24.86 -7.86
C LYS A 257 37.22 23.61 -6.99
N PRO A 258 37.59 23.70 -5.70
CA PRO A 258 37.70 22.52 -4.84
C PRO A 258 36.39 21.71 -4.73
N GLN A 259 35.24 22.40 -4.78
CA GLN A 259 33.94 21.75 -4.75
C GLN A 259 33.70 20.95 -6.05
N ILE A 260 34.06 21.51 -7.20
CA ILE A 260 33.92 20.83 -8.50
C ILE A 260 34.82 19.59 -8.54
N GLU A 261 36.08 19.72 -8.11
CA GLU A 261 37.04 18.61 -8.07
C GLU A 261 36.52 17.46 -7.19
N GLN A 262 36.08 17.79 -5.97
CA GLN A 262 35.52 16.82 -5.04
C GLN A 262 34.24 16.18 -5.59
N HIS A 263 33.36 16.97 -6.19
CA HIS A 263 32.13 16.48 -6.81
C HIS A 263 32.42 15.54 -7.98
N LEU A 264 33.36 15.89 -8.85
CA LEU A 264 33.75 15.06 -9.99
C LEU A 264 34.32 13.72 -9.54
N LYS A 265 35.10 13.70 -8.45
CA LYS A 265 35.57 12.45 -7.82
C LYS A 265 34.39 11.58 -7.37
N TYR A 266 33.48 12.13 -6.56
CA TYR A 266 32.29 11.39 -6.11
C TYR A 266 31.44 10.87 -7.28
N LEU A 267 31.32 11.66 -8.34
CA LEU A 267 30.58 11.29 -9.53
C LEU A 267 31.21 10.08 -10.21
N LYS A 268 32.54 10.07 -10.39
CA LYS A 268 33.27 8.93 -10.99
C LYS A 268 33.13 7.68 -10.14
N ASP A 269 33.37 7.78 -8.83
CA ASP A 269 33.26 6.67 -7.89
C ASP A 269 31.86 6.03 -7.93
N TYR A 270 30.80 6.86 -7.96
CA TYR A 270 29.42 6.38 -8.02
C TYR A 270 29.05 5.73 -9.37
N HIS A 271 29.60 6.25 -10.48
CA HIS A 271 29.37 5.66 -11.81
C HIS A 271 30.07 4.30 -11.93
N GLU A 272 31.28 4.16 -11.38
CA GLU A 272 31.99 2.88 -11.31
C GLU A 272 31.25 1.87 -10.44
N GLU A 273 30.84 2.27 -9.22
CA GLU A 273 30.11 1.39 -8.28
C GLU A 273 28.78 0.89 -8.87
N LYS A 274 28.06 1.74 -9.60
CA LYS A 274 26.76 1.39 -10.21
C LYS A 274 26.86 0.83 -11.62
N ASN A 275 28.07 0.73 -12.18
CA ASN A 275 28.32 0.31 -13.56
C ASN A 275 27.49 1.14 -14.58
N ILE A 276 27.54 2.46 -14.43
CA ILE A 276 26.84 3.43 -15.29
C ILE A 276 27.90 4.25 -16.04
N GLU A 277 27.69 4.47 -17.33
CA GLU A 277 28.57 5.34 -18.12
C GLU A 277 28.37 6.82 -17.73
N LEU A 278 29.48 7.54 -17.46
CA LEU A 278 29.47 8.98 -17.23
C LEU A 278 29.54 9.72 -18.58
N PRO A 279 28.49 10.45 -19.00
CA PRO A 279 28.50 11.08 -20.31
C PRO A 279 29.56 12.18 -20.40
N GLN A 280 30.30 12.19 -21.52
CA GLN A 280 31.43 13.10 -21.78
C GLN A 280 31.05 14.57 -21.57
N LYS A 281 29.84 14.99 -21.97
CA LYS A 281 29.33 16.35 -21.79
C LYS A 281 29.40 16.88 -20.35
N PHE A 282 29.29 16.01 -19.34
CA PHE A 282 29.42 16.42 -17.93
C PHE A 282 30.88 16.55 -17.52
N ILE A 283 31.76 15.69 -18.05
CA ILE A 283 33.21 15.81 -17.87
C ILE A 283 33.68 17.16 -18.44
N ASP A 284 33.26 17.47 -19.67
CA ASP A 284 33.60 18.72 -20.36
C ASP A 284 33.05 19.95 -19.63
N LEU A 285 31.81 19.86 -19.11
CA LEU A 285 31.20 20.91 -18.30
C LEU A 285 32.06 21.25 -17.08
N PHE A 286 32.48 20.24 -16.32
CA PHE A 286 33.29 20.47 -15.12
C PHE A 286 34.70 20.93 -15.47
N ALA A 287 35.34 20.33 -16.50
CA ALA A 287 36.66 20.72 -16.98
C ALA A 287 36.71 22.20 -17.37
N LYS A 288 35.73 22.70 -18.14
CA LYS A 288 35.60 24.12 -18.51
C LYS A 288 35.67 25.08 -17.32
N HIS A 289 35.15 24.66 -16.16
CA HIS A 289 35.10 25.49 -14.95
C HIS A 289 36.29 25.29 -14.00
N LEU A 290 37.05 24.20 -14.17
CA LEU A 290 38.34 23.98 -13.51
C LEU A 290 39.48 24.72 -14.23
N ASP A 291 39.47 24.66 -15.56
CA ASP A 291 40.52 25.19 -16.46
C ASP A 291 40.30 26.64 -16.90
N ALA A 292 39.31 27.34 -16.32
CA ALA A 292 39.09 28.76 -16.59
C ALA A 292 40.35 29.58 -16.21
N GLY A 293 41.17 29.76 -17.24
CA GLY A 293 42.53 30.27 -17.31
C GLY A 293 43.02 30.23 -18.78
N ILE A 294 42.58 29.28 -19.61
CA ILE A 294 42.82 29.29 -21.07
C ILE A 294 41.60 28.68 -21.81
N PRO A 295 41.10 29.25 -22.94
CA PRO A 295 40.00 28.66 -23.70
C PRO A 295 40.43 27.32 -24.30
N LEU A 296 39.66 26.26 -24.05
CA LEU A 296 39.77 25.02 -24.83
C LEU A 296 39.26 25.30 -26.25
N GLU A 297 40.11 25.08 -27.24
CA GLU A 297 39.72 25.11 -28.64
C GLU A 297 38.56 24.13 -28.89
N PRO A 298 37.56 24.51 -29.71
CA PRO A 298 36.47 23.61 -30.06
C PRO A 298 37.05 22.38 -30.76
N SER A 299 36.72 21.20 -30.24
CA SER A 299 37.04 19.94 -30.88
C SER A 299 36.43 19.92 -32.29
N LEU A 300 37.30 19.78 -33.28
CA LEU A 300 36.96 19.68 -34.70
C LEU A 300 35.87 18.61 -34.92
N PRO A 301 34.90 18.84 -35.83
CA PRO A 301 33.86 17.88 -36.11
C PRO A 301 34.46 16.59 -36.69
N LEU A 302 33.98 15.46 -36.16
CA LEU A 302 34.26 14.11 -36.65
C LEU A 302 34.03 14.04 -38.16
N GLN A 303 35.02 13.49 -38.86
CA GLN A 303 35.07 13.33 -40.30
C GLN A 303 33.78 12.68 -40.84
N LEU A 304 33.22 13.31 -41.87
CA LEU A 304 32.24 12.69 -42.75
C LEU A 304 32.86 11.45 -43.40
N GLY A 305 32.47 10.28 -42.91
CA GLY A 305 32.74 9.00 -43.54
C GLY A 305 31.68 8.68 -44.59
N ASN A 306 32.16 8.54 -45.82
CA ASN A 306 31.64 7.73 -46.93
C ASN A 306 30.23 8.05 -47.48
N ILE A 307 30.22 8.79 -48.60
CA ILE A 307 29.28 8.55 -49.70
C ILE A 307 30.13 8.07 -50.88
N LEU A 308 30.04 6.78 -51.19
CA LEU A 308 30.37 6.21 -52.49
C LEU A 308 29.05 5.67 -53.05
N GLU A 309 28.92 5.75 -54.39
CA GLU A 309 27.79 5.36 -55.25
C GLU A 309 26.70 6.45 -55.33
N GLU A 310 26.31 7.00 -56.49
CA GLU A 310 26.18 6.46 -57.84
C GLU A 310 26.11 7.61 -58.91
N HIS A 311 26.44 7.25 -60.16
CA HIS A 311 26.22 7.94 -61.45
C HIS A 311 27.34 8.82 -62.03
N GLY A 312 27.99 8.28 -63.09
CA GLY A 312 28.88 8.97 -64.02
C GLY A 312 29.94 8.05 -64.60
#